data_AF-A0A3C1A4D0-F1
#
_entry.id   AF-A0A3C1A4D0-F1
#
_cell.length_a   1.000
_cell.length_b   1.000
_cell.length_c   1.000
_cell.angle_alpha   90.00
_cell.angle_beta   90.00
_cell.angle_gamma   90.00
#
_symmetry.space_group_name_H-M   'P 1'
#
loop_
_entity.id
_entity.type
_entity.pdbx_description
1 polymer ?
#
loop_
_entity_poly.entity_id
_entity_poly.type
_entity_poly.pdbx_seq_one_letter_code
_entity_poly.pdbx_strand_id
1 'polypeptide(L)'
;MCIYKRNQRKNCAIEIEYAIETSKFASKETDGLESGEIPLKVTHNDTKIGNILFGRKKSETLCVIDLDAVLPKSALYDFDDALRISLLIAT
;
A
#
# COMPACT_ATOMS: atom_id res chain seq x y z
N MET A 1 10.81 -9.05 7.34
CA MET A 1 11.76 -9.90 6.58
C MET A 1 12.45 -10.83 7.58
N CYS A 2 12.49 -12.13 7.30
CA CYS A 2 12.94 -13.25 8.15
C CYS A 2 11.96 -13.70 9.26
N ILE A 3 11.88 -15.03 9.42
CA ILE A 3 11.18 -15.83 10.44
C ILE A 3 9.67 -16.16 10.28
N TYR A 4 9.18 -16.49 9.09
CA TYR A 4 7.95 -17.32 8.97
C TYR A 4 8.22 -18.66 8.26
N LYS A 5 8.59 -19.64 9.09
CA LYS A 5 8.42 -21.09 8.94
C LYS A 5 8.76 -21.71 7.56
N ARG A 6 9.97 -22.29 7.49
CA ARG A 6 10.51 -23.20 6.45
C ARG A 6 9.67 -24.46 6.11
N ASN A 7 8.42 -24.60 6.58
CA ASN A 7 7.64 -25.83 6.44
C ASN A 7 6.22 -25.68 5.86
N GLN A 8 5.83 -24.51 5.32
CA GLN A 8 4.48 -24.26 4.78
C GLN A 8 4.32 -24.56 3.27
N ARG A 9 5.39 -24.94 2.54
CA ARG A 9 5.31 -25.18 1.09
C ARG A 9 4.23 -26.18 0.67
N LYS A 10 3.92 -27.16 1.52
CA LYS A 10 2.90 -28.19 1.23
C LYS A 10 1.46 -27.66 1.33
N ASN A 11 1.22 -26.60 2.12
CA ASN A 11 -0.12 -26.09 2.40
C ASN A 11 -0.47 -24.84 1.60
N CYS A 12 0.49 -24.25 0.87
CA CYS A 12 0.32 -22.98 0.15
C CYS A 12 0.62 -23.11 -1.36
N ALA A 13 0.47 -24.31 -1.92
CA ALA A 13 0.84 -24.57 -3.33
C ALA A 13 0.02 -23.69 -4.29
N ILE A 14 -1.27 -23.49 -3.98
CA ILE A 14 -2.20 -22.66 -4.78
C ILE A 14 -1.77 -21.19 -4.76
N GLU A 15 -1.45 -20.66 -3.58
CA GLU A 15 -1.02 -19.27 -3.42
C GLU A 15 0.33 -19.00 -4.08
N ILE A 16 1.24 -19.98 -4.04
CA ILE A 16 2.53 -19.91 -4.74
C ILE A 16 2.32 -19.87 -6.25
N GLU A 17 1.47 -20.75 -6.79
CA GLU A 17 1.20 -20.80 -8.23
C GLU A 17 0.53 -19.51 -8.71
N TYR A 18 -0.47 -19.02 -7.97
CA TYR A 18 -1.10 -17.73 -8.23
C TYR A 18 -0.10 -16.56 -8.20
N ALA A 19 0.79 -16.51 -7.19
CA ALA A 19 1.81 -15.47 -7.09
C ALA A 19 2.79 -15.52 -8.28
N ILE A 20 3.13 -16.71 -8.79
CA ILE A 20 3.96 -16.88 -9.98
C ILE A 20 3.22 -16.41 -11.23
N GLU A 21 1.96 -16.83 -11.43
CA GLU A 21 1.14 -16.44 -12.59
C GLU A 21 0.92 -14.93 -12.68
N THR A 22 0.77 -14.27 -11.53
CA THR A 22 0.52 -12.82 -11.44
C THR A 22 1.79 -11.99 -11.33
N SER A 23 2.97 -12.61 -11.15
CA SER A 23 4.25 -11.93 -10.95
C SER A 23 4.61 -10.91 -12.04
N LYS A 24 4.15 -11.12 -13.28
CA LYS A 24 4.32 -10.19 -14.40
C LYS A 24 3.75 -8.79 -14.17
N PHE A 25 2.85 -8.62 -13.20
CA PHE A 25 2.28 -7.32 -12.85
C PHE A 25 3.09 -6.60 -11.76
N ALA A 26 3.97 -7.31 -11.03
CA ALA A 26 4.64 -6.78 -9.85
C ALA A 26 5.60 -5.61 -10.15
N SER A 27 6.16 -5.54 -11.36
CA SER A 27 7.08 -4.48 -11.76
C SER A 27 6.40 -3.29 -12.45
N LYS A 28 5.12 -3.38 -12.83
CA LYS A 28 4.48 -2.36 -13.69
C LYS A 28 4.57 -0.95 -13.13
N GLU A 29 4.42 -0.81 -11.82
CA GLU A 29 4.48 0.50 -11.18
C GLU A 29 5.90 1.06 -11.12
N THR A 30 6.89 0.21 -10.83
CA THR A 30 8.31 0.62 -10.83
C THR A 30 8.78 0.95 -12.23
N ASP A 31 8.39 0.13 -13.22
CA ASP A 31 8.71 0.35 -14.64
C ASP A 31 8.06 1.65 -15.15
N GLY A 32 6.81 1.93 -14.72
CA GLY A 32 6.11 3.18 -15.03
C GLY A 32 6.75 4.41 -14.38
N LEU A 33 7.27 4.29 -13.17
CA LEU A 33 8.02 5.36 -12.50
C LEU A 33 9.37 5.62 -13.18
N GLU A 34 10.10 4.56 -13.55
CA GLU A 34 11.40 4.66 -14.22
C GLU A 34 11.28 5.26 -15.63
N SER A 35 10.26 4.84 -16.38
CA SER A 35 9.97 5.38 -17.71
C SER A 35 9.38 6.80 -17.70
N GLY A 36 8.91 7.27 -16.54
CA GLY A 36 8.25 8.57 -16.37
C GLY A 36 6.79 8.60 -16.83
N GLU A 37 6.21 7.46 -17.22
CA GLU A 37 4.77 7.32 -17.50
C GLU A 37 3.94 7.58 -16.23
N ILE A 38 4.44 7.11 -15.09
CA ILE A 38 3.86 7.39 -13.77
C ILE A 38 4.62 8.55 -13.14
N PRO A 39 3.95 9.66 -12.80
CA PRO A 39 4.62 10.81 -12.20
C PRO A 39 5.03 10.49 -10.76
N LEU A 40 6.27 10.89 -10.42
CA LEU A 40 6.72 10.92 -9.03
C LEU A 40 5.95 11.99 -8.26
N LYS A 41 5.35 11.60 -7.13
CA LYS A 41 4.59 12.49 -6.25
C LYS A 41 5.13 12.38 -4.82
N VAL A 42 4.88 13.39 -4.03
CA VAL A 42 5.08 13.30 -2.58
C VAL A 42 4.00 12.37 -2.03
N THR A 43 4.40 11.28 -1.37
CA THR A 43 3.51 10.30 -0.75
C THR A 43 3.73 10.25 0.75
N HIS A 44 2.68 9.90 1.50
CA HIS A 44 2.67 9.80 2.95
C HIS A 44 3.33 8.51 3.46
N ASN A 45 3.13 7.40 2.75
CA ASN A 45 3.59 6.04 3.06
C ASN A 45 3.06 5.41 4.37
N ASP A 46 2.27 6.14 5.16
CA ASP A 46 1.52 5.62 6.32
C ASP A 46 0.10 6.19 6.37
N THR A 47 -0.78 5.68 5.53
CA THR A 47 -2.10 6.29 5.24
C THR A 47 -3.22 5.84 6.19
N LYS A 48 -2.85 5.36 7.39
CA LYS A 48 -3.83 4.91 8.38
C LYS A 48 -4.85 6.01 8.71
N ILE A 49 -6.12 5.62 8.91
CA ILE A 49 -7.20 6.56 9.28
C ILE A 49 -6.83 7.38 10.53
N GLY A 50 -6.07 6.79 11.46
CA GLY A 50 -5.57 7.49 12.65
C GLY A 50 -4.62 8.67 12.35
N ASN A 51 -4.02 8.72 11.16
CA ASN A 51 -3.19 9.82 10.67
C ASN A 51 -4.01 10.92 9.98
N ILE A 52 -5.35 10.81 9.95
CA ILE A 52 -6.24 11.80 9.37
C ILE A 52 -7.08 12.42 10.50
N LEU A 53 -6.91 13.73 10.72
CA LEU A 53 -7.72 14.47 11.68
C LEU A 53 -9.04 14.90 11.06
N PHE A 54 -10.15 14.57 11.71
CA PHE A 54 -11.50 14.95 11.28
C PHE A 54 -12.09 16.04 12.18
N GLY A 55 -12.86 16.93 11.57
CA GLY A 55 -13.62 17.94 12.29
C GLY A 55 -14.65 17.32 13.22
N ARG A 56 -14.81 17.86 14.43
CA ARG A 56 -15.82 17.39 15.39
C ARG A 56 -17.26 17.68 14.97
N LYS A 57 -17.49 18.76 14.22
CA LYS A 57 -18.82 19.30 13.92
C LYS A 57 -19.28 19.03 12.48
N LYS A 58 -18.35 18.79 11.58
CA LYS A 58 -18.57 18.45 10.18
C LYS A 58 -17.66 17.28 9.88
N SER A 59 -18.13 16.31 9.09
CA SER A 59 -17.31 15.20 8.58
C SER A 59 -16.27 15.67 7.54
N GLU A 60 -15.68 16.84 7.77
CA GLU A 60 -14.63 17.44 6.96
C GLU A 60 -13.28 17.00 7.50
N THR A 61 -12.36 16.69 6.59
CA THR A 61 -10.98 16.40 6.91
C THR A 61 -10.26 17.71 7.24
N LEU A 62 -9.55 17.76 8.37
CA LEU A 62 -8.81 18.95 8.81
C LEU A 62 -7.38 18.94 8.27
N CYS A 63 -6.62 17.89 8.58
CA CYS A 63 -5.25 17.72 8.12
C CYS A 63 -4.77 16.27 8.27
N VAL A 64 -3.65 15.98 7.62
CA VAL A 64 -2.89 14.75 7.78
C VAL A 64 -1.76 15.00 8.79
N ILE A 65 -1.51 14.05 9.67
CA ILE A 65 -0.45 14.07 10.69
C ILE A 65 0.51 12.91 10.47
N ASP A 66 1.63 12.87 11.21
CA ASP A 66 2.62 11.77 11.16
C ASP A 66 3.39 11.73 9.81
N LEU A 67 4.09 12.83 9.51
CA LEU A 67 4.78 13.05 8.24
C LEU A 67 6.20 12.44 8.17
N ASP A 68 6.57 11.58 9.11
CA ASP A 68 7.93 11.07 9.25
C ASP A 68 8.29 10.04 8.15
N ALA A 69 7.28 9.44 7.51
CA ALA A 69 7.42 8.48 6.41
C ALA A 69 7.27 9.10 5.02
N VAL A 70 7.17 10.44 4.91
CA VAL A 70 6.94 11.12 3.63
C VAL A 70 8.15 10.95 2.70
N LEU A 71 7.91 10.40 1.50
CA LEU A 71 8.93 10.19 0.49
C LEU A 71 8.36 10.39 -0.93
N PRO A 72 9.19 10.73 -1.92
CA PRO A 72 8.75 10.74 -3.31
C PRO A 72 8.52 9.30 -3.83
N LYS A 73 7.30 8.97 -4.25
CA LYS A 73 6.92 7.70 -4.90
C LYS A 73 5.70 7.88 -5.81
N SER A 74 5.20 6.79 -6.39
CA SER A 74 3.87 6.76 -7.01
C SER A 74 2.77 6.96 -5.97
N ALA A 75 1.77 7.81 -6.26
CA ALA A 75 0.60 7.97 -5.40
C ALA A 75 -0.24 6.67 -5.24
N LEU A 76 -0.01 5.66 -6.09
CA LEU A 76 -0.64 4.34 -5.97
C LEU A 76 -0.25 3.65 -4.66
N TYR A 77 0.96 3.86 -4.14
CA TYR A 77 1.38 3.30 -2.86
C TYR A 77 0.50 3.75 -1.69
N ASP A 78 0.17 5.05 -1.63
CA ASP A 78 -0.70 5.60 -0.59
C ASP A 78 -2.14 5.10 -0.74
N PHE A 79 -2.61 4.99 -1.99
CA PHE A 79 -3.96 4.52 -2.28
C PHE A 79 -4.15 3.05 -1.88
N ASP A 80 -3.18 2.18 -2.22
CA ASP A 80 -3.22 0.76 -1.89
C ASP A 80 -3.14 0.52 -0.39
N ASP A 81 -2.31 1.30 0.31
CA ASP A 81 -2.21 1.22 1.76
C ASP A 81 -3.53 1.60 2.46
N ALA A 82 -4.18 2.67 1.98
CA ALA A 82 -5.48 3.11 2.50
C ALA A 82 -6.61 2.10 2.20
N LEU A 83 -6.62 1.51 1.00
CA LEU A 83 -7.58 0.47 0.62
C LEU A 83 -7.42 -0.80 1.44
N ARG A 84 -6.18 -1.26 1.64
CA ARG A 84 -5.87 -2.46 2.43
C ARG A 84 -6.43 -2.36 3.84
N ILE A 85 -6.28 -1.19 4.46
CA ILE A 85 -6.82 -0.94 5.81
C ILE A 85 -8.34 -0.87 5.76
N SER A 86 -8.90 -0.16 4.79
CA SER A 86 -10.35 0.02 4.64
C SER A 86 -11.09 -1.30 4.42
N LEU A 87 -10.51 -2.25 3.67
CA LEU A 87 -11.09 -3.58 3.48
C LEU A 87 -10.99 -4.44 4.74
N LEU A 88 -9.89 -4.34 5.49
CA LEU A 88 -9.69 -5.09 6.73
C LEU A 88 -10.70 -4.70 7.83
N ILE A 89 -11.05 -3.41 7.93
CA ILE A 89 -12.01 -2.92 8.92
C ILE A 89 -13.48 -3.09 8.50
N ALA A 90 -13.73 -3.43 7.22
CA ALA A 90 -15.08 -3.57 6.65
C ALA A 90 -15.64 -5.01 6.71
N THR A 91 -14.82 -6.00 7.09
CA THR A 91 -15.17 -7.41 7.27
C THR A 91 -15.25 -7.79 8.74
#